data_AF-T0K7A9-F1
#
_entry.id   AF-T0K7A9-F1
#
_cell.length_a   1.000
_cell.length_b   1.000
_cell.length_c   1.000
_cell.angle_alpha   90.00
_cell.angle_beta   90.00
_cell.angle_gamma   90.00
#
_symmetry.space_group_name_H-M   'P 1'
#
loop_
_entity.id
_entity.type
_entity.pdbx_description
1 polymer ?
#
loop_
_entity_poly.entity_id
_entity_poly.type
_entity_poly.pdbx_seq_one_letter_code
_entity_poly.pdbx_strand_id
1 'polypeptide(L)' 'MKEFREHLQMLVKEEGTSVLFATHLLHEVEELCDRMIIIQKGQIKATSRKGGLMA' A
#
# COMPACT_ATOMS: atom_id res chain seq x y z
N MET A 1 -15.28 3.48 -0.72
CA MET A 1 -13.83 3.21 -0.59
C MET A 1 -13.09 4.21 0.29
N LYS A 2 -13.42 5.52 0.27
CA LYS A 2 -12.75 6.53 1.11
C LYS A 2 -12.75 6.20 2.61
N GLU A 3 -13.92 5.84 3.16
CA GLU A 3 -14.07 5.46 4.57
C GLU A 3 -13.16 4.29 4.99
N PHE A 4 -13.00 3.28 4.12
CA PHE A 4 -12.13 2.14 4.40
C PHE A 4 -10.66 2.56 4.51
N ARG A 5 -10.18 3.39 3.57
CA ARG A 5 -8.80 3.89 3.60
C ARG A 5 -8.53 4.76 4.83
N GLU A 6 -9.48 5.62 5.19
CA GLU A 6 -9.40 6.45 6.39
C GLU A 6 -9.30 5.59 7.65
N HIS A 7 -10.09 4.51 7.73
CA HIS A 7 -10.01 3.58 8.85
C HIS A 7 -8.65 2.87 8.93
N LEU A 8 -8.12 2.38 7.79
CA LEU A 8 -6.78 1.78 7.76
C LEU A 8 -5.70 2.78 8.20
N GLN A 9 -5.80 4.04 7.79
CA GLN A 9 -4.85 5.08 8.20
C GLN A 9 -4.93 5.39 9.70
N MET A 10 -6.14 5.40 10.28
CA MET A 10 -6.33 5.56 11.72
C MET A 10 -5.68 4.42 12.50
N LEU A 11 -5.92 3.16 12.11
CA LEU A 11 -5.29 1.99 12.75
C LEU A 11 -3.75 2.09 12.74
N VAL A 12 -3.15 2.52 11.62
CA VAL A 12 -1.70 2.67 11.52
C VAL A 12 -1.18 3.83 12.37
N LYS A 13 -1.82 5.01 12.29
CA LYS A 13 -1.31 6.25 12.89
C LYS A 13 -1.60 6.37 14.38
N GLU A 14 -2.76 5.92 14.81
CA GLU A 14 -3.25 6.11 16.18
C GLU A 14 -2.95 4.89 17.05
N GLU A 15 -3.14 3.69 16.51
CA GLU A 15 -2.94 2.44 17.26
C GLU A 15 -1.55 1.81 17.04
N GLY A 16 -0.76 2.32 16.10
CA GLY A 16 0.54 1.75 15.73
C GLY A 16 0.42 0.38 15.06
N THR A 17 -0.75 0.05 14.51
CA THR A 17 -1.02 -1.26 13.91
C THR A 17 -0.33 -1.38 12.54
N SER A 18 0.39 -2.48 12.31
CA SER A 18 0.93 -2.79 10.98
C SER A 18 -0.15 -3.41 10.10
N VAL A 19 -0.40 -2.82 8.92
CA VAL A 19 -1.42 -3.28 7.96
C VAL A 19 -0.73 -3.84 6.71
N LEU A 20 -1.12 -5.06 6.31
CA LEU A 20 -0.81 -5.62 5.00
C LEU A 20 -2.04 -5.44 4.09
N PHE A 21 -1.92 -4.57 3.10
CA PHE A 21 -2.97 -4.30 2.12
C PHE A 21 -2.57 -4.85 0.74
N ALA A 22 -3.50 -5.57 0.10
CA ALA A 22 -3.29 -6.15 -1.22
C ALA A 22 -4.42 -5.74 -2.16
N THR A 23 -4.05 -5.21 -3.32
CA THR A 23 -4.96 -4.78 -4.37
C THR A 23 -4.26 -4.89 -5.72
N HIS A 24 -5.03 -4.99 -6.79
CA HIS A 24 -4.51 -4.93 -8.15
C HIS A 24 -4.55 -3.49 -8.71
N LEU A 25 -5.10 -2.54 -7.95
CA LEU A 25 -5.23 -1.15 -8.31
C LEU A 25 -3.99 -0.38 -7.83
N LEU A 26 -3.10 -0.06 -8.77
CA LEU A 26 -1.81 0.57 -8.45
C LEU A 26 -1.96 1.90 -7.68
N HIS A 27 -2.88 2.75 -8.11
CA HIS A 27 -3.12 4.06 -7.51
C HIS A 27 -3.50 3.98 -6.02
N GLU A 28 -4.17 2.92 -5.58
CA GLU A 28 -4.52 2.76 -4.16
C GLU A 28 -3.28 2.46 -3.31
N VAL A 29 -2.37 1.63 -3.83
CA VAL A 29 -1.13 1.27 -3.14
C VAL A 29 -0.21 2.48 -3.05
N GLU A 30 -0.11 3.28 -4.12
CA GLU A 30 0.70 4.51 -4.15
C GLU A 30 0.18 5.57 -3.17
N GLU A 31 -1.14 5.69 -3.04
CA GLU A 31 -1.78 6.66 -2.14
C GLU A 31 -1.67 6.22 -0.67
N LEU A 32 -1.94 4.93 -0.39
CA LEU A 32 -2.14 4.42 0.96
C LEU A 32 -0.86 3.84 1.62
N CYS A 33 -0.01 3.14 0.87
CA CYS A 33 1.07 2.34 1.45
C CYS A 33 2.41 3.07 1.49
N ASP A 34 3.18 2.85 2.57
CA ASP A 34 4.56 3.33 2.68
C ASP A 34 5.55 2.48 1.88
N ARG A 35 5.24 1.19 1.76
CA ARG A 35 6.01 0.17 1.03
C ARG A 35 5.09 -0.62 0.12
N MET A 36 5.59 -0.92 -1.08
CA MET A 36 4.85 -1.62 -2.12
C MET A 36 5.68 -2.78 -2.65
N ILE A 37 5.00 -3.88 -2.99
CA ILE A 37 5.56 -4.98 -3.77
C ILE A 37 4.61 -5.28 -4.93
N ILE A 38 5.15 -5.45 -6.13
CA ILE A 38 4.39 -5.91 -7.29
C ILE A 38 4.68 -7.39 -7.47
N ILE A 39 3.62 -8.21 -7.44
CA ILE A 39 3.71 -9.64 -7.69
C ILE A 39 3.05 -9.94 -9.03
N GLN A 40 3.76 -10.67 -9.90
CA GLN A 40 3.24 -11.13 -11.17
C GLN A 40 3.67 -12.57 -11.41
N LYS A 41 2.71 -13.47 -11.68
CA LYS A 41 2.95 -14.91 -11.90
C LYS A 41 3.76 -15.55 -10.76
N GLY A 42 3.42 -15.24 -9.52
CA GLY A 42 4.09 -15.78 -8.34
C GLY A 42 5.50 -15.24 -8.09
N GLN A 43 5.95 -14.22 -8.83
CA GLN A 43 7.27 -13.62 -8.67
C GLN A 43 7.16 -12.14 -8.28
N ILE A 44 8.06 -11.68 -7.42
CA ILE A 44 8.21 -10.25 -7.11
C ILE A 44 8.88 -9.58 -8.31
N LYS A 45 8.18 -8.61 -8.92
CA LYS A 45 8.67 -7.84 -10.08
C LYS A 45 9.20 -6.47 -9.69
N ALA A 46 8.68 -5.89 -8.61
CA ALA A 46 9.15 -4.61 -8.10
C ALA A 46 8.96 -4.53 -6.59
N THR A 47 9.85 -3.78 -5.95
CA THR A 47 9.74 -3.35 -4.55
C THR A 47 10.01 -1.86 -4.51
N SER A 48 9.14 -1.09 -3.86
CA SER A 48 9.31 0.36 -3.80
C SER A 48 8.80 0.94 -2.48
N ARG A 49 9.19 2.17 -2.21
CA ARG A 49 8.64 3.00 -1.13
C ARG A 49 7.86 4.15 -1.75
N LYS A 50 6.98 4.76 -0.97
CA LYS A 50 6.22 5.94 -1.40
C LYS A 50 7.15 6.98 -2.05
N GLY A 51 6.80 7.41 -3.27
CA GLY A 51 7.60 8.34 -4.08
C GLY A 51 8.64 7.70 -5.03
N GLY A 52 8.85 6.39 -5.01
CA GLY A 52 9.89 5.72 -5.81
C GLY A 52 9.42 4.93 -7.04
N LEU A 53 8.11 4.84 -7.31
CA LEU A 53 7.58 3.99 -8.39
C LEU A 53 7.33 4.76 -9.70
N MET A 54 7.14 6.08 -9.63
CA MET A 54 6.88 6.98 -10.77
C MET A 54 8.00 8.00 -11.00
N ALA A 55 9.19 7.76 -10.42
CA ALA A 55 10.38 8.58 -10.62
C ALA A 55 11.22 8.05 -11.80
#